data_AF-A0A6V8MH35-F1
#
_entry.id   AF-A0A6V8MH35-F1
#
_cell.length_a   1.000
_cell.length_b   1.000
_cell.length_c   1.000
_cell.angle_alpha   90.00
_cell.angle_beta   90.00
_cell.angle_gamma   90.00
#
_symmetry.space_group_name_H-M   'P 1'
#
loop_
_entity.id
_entity.type
_entity.pdbx_description
1 polymer ?
#
loop_
_entity_poly.entity_id
_entity_poly.type
_entity_poly.pdbx_seq_one_letter_code
_entity_poly.pdbx_strand_id
1 'polypeptide(L)'
;MFGIGMPELIIIMVIALIVIGPQKLPDLAKSLGKGLAEFKKATDDFKQTIDAETRSTEEKEHLAKLAEAKAKAEAERLQEAEELRLKVEGHGAPAEGPKVEAAAAAAAVEPEKKPA
;
A
#
# COMPACT_ATOMS: atom_id res chain seq x y z
N MET A 1 42.57 18.25 -27.47
CA MET A 1 44.01 17.91 -27.46
C MET A 1 44.31 16.48 -26.99
N PHE A 2 43.41 15.50 -27.15
CA PHE A 2 43.77 14.07 -27.16
C PHE A 2 42.78 13.37 -28.09
N GLY A 3 43.07 13.42 -29.39
CA GLY A 3 42.34 12.65 -30.38
C GLY A 3 42.88 11.23 -30.39
N ILE A 4 42.56 10.44 -29.36
CA ILE A 4 42.82 9.00 -29.39
C ILE A 4 41.80 8.43 -30.37
N GLY A 5 42.21 8.31 -31.62
CA GLY A 5 41.45 7.66 -32.65
C GLY A 5 41.50 6.15 -32.47
N MET A 6 40.70 5.48 -33.29
CA MET A 6 40.77 4.02 -33.40
C MET A 6 42.18 3.49 -33.75
N PRO A 7 42.97 4.16 -34.63
CA PRO A 7 44.32 3.71 -34.95
C PRO A 7 45.27 3.69 -33.74
N GLU A 8 45.26 4.75 -32.91
CA GLU A 8 46.11 4.84 -31.73
C GLU A 8 45.74 3.76 -30.70
N LEU A 9 44.43 3.49 -30.51
CA LEU A 9 43.96 2.44 -29.61
C LEU A 9 44.42 1.05 -30.08
N ILE A 10 44.40 0.77 -31.38
CA ILE A 10 44.89 -0.49 -31.96
C ILE A 10 46.38 -0.67 -31.69
N ILE A 11 47.21 0.38 -31.84
CA ILE A 11 48.65 0.31 -31.55
C ILE A 11 48.89 -0.06 -30.08
N ILE A 12 48.17 0.58 -29.16
CA ILE A 12 48.26 0.28 -27.72
C ILE A 12 47.83 -1.18 -27.46
N MET A 13 46.77 -1.64 -28.11
CA MET A 13 46.30 -3.02 -28.06
C MET A 13 47.40 -4.01 -28.49
N VAL A 14 48.06 -3.76 -29.61
CA VAL A 14 49.16 -4.62 -30.11
C VAL A 14 50.31 -4.67 -29.11
N ILE A 15 50.71 -3.54 -28.53
CA ILE A 15 51.77 -3.51 -27.50
C ILE A 15 51.33 -4.31 -26.26
N ALA A 16 50.10 -4.12 -25.79
CA ALA A 16 49.56 -4.87 -24.67
C ALA A 16 49.49 -6.38 -24.95
N LEU A 17 49.14 -6.78 -26.18
CA LEU A 17 49.14 -8.16 -26.65
C LEU A 17 50.53 -8.77 -26.67
N ILE A 18 51.58 -8.00 -26.98
CA ILE A 18 52.96 -8.51 -26.94
C ILE A 18 53.40 -8.74 -25.48
N VAL A 19 53.06 -7.82 -24.58
CA VAL A 19 53.44 -7.91 -23.16
C VAL A 19 52.70 -9.05 -22.45
N ILE A 20 51.37 -9.13 -22.64
CA ILE A 20 50.50 -10.07 -21.93
C ILE A 20 50.37 -11.39 -22.70
N GLY A 21 50.35 -11.34 -24.03
CA GLY A 21 50.09 -12.46 -24.93
C GLY A 21 48.63 -12.48 -25.44
N PRO A 22 48.38 -12.69 -26.75
CA PRO A 22 47.03 -12.72 -27.30
C PRO A 22 46.16 -13.87 -26.76
N GLN A 23 46.78 -14.98 -26.37
CA GLN A 23 46.08 -16.11 -25.76
C GLN A 23 45.73 -15.87 -24.28
N LYS A 24 46.45 -14.99 -23.59
CA LYS A 24 46.25 -14.71 -22.15
C LYS A 24 45.12 -13.71 -21.90
N LEU A 25 44.89 -12.76 -22.82
CA LEU A 25 43.78 -11.82 -22.72
C LEU A 25 42.39 -12.48 -22.61
N PRO A 26 42.00 -13.44 -23.47
CA PRO A 26 40.70 -14.08 -23.34
C PRO A 26 40.56 -14.85 -22.02
N ASP A 27 41.64 -15.44 -21.50
CA ASP A 27 41.61 -16.16 -20.22
C ASP A 27 41.49 -15.19 -19.02
N LEU A 28 42.19 -14.06 -19.05
CA LEU A 28 42.05 -12.97 -18.08
C LEU A 28 40.63 -12.39 -18.11
N ALA A 29 40.10 -12.10 -19.30
CA ALA A 29 38.75 -11.58 -19.49
C ALA A 29 37.69 -12.57 -18.99
N LYS A 30 37.85 -13.88 -19.25
CA LYS A 30 36.94 -14.91 -18.71
C LYS A 30 37.00 -14.98 -17.19
N SER A 31 38.18 -14.90 -16.60
CA SER A 31 38.37 -14.99 -15.15
C SER A 31 37.80 -13.76 -14.43
N LEU A 32 38.15 -12.55 -14.92
CA LEU A 32 37.58 -11.30 -14.43
C LEU A 32 36.07 -11.24 -14.67
N GLY A 33 35.60 -11.67 -15.84
CA GLY A 33 34.19 -11.70 -16.18
C GLY A 33 33.37 -12.60 -15.26
N LYS A 34 33.88 -13.79 -14.92
CA LYS A 34 33.28 -14.66 -13.92
C LYS A 34 33.22 -14.00 -12.54
N GLY A 35 34.33 -13.41 -12.09
CA GLY A 35 34.37 -12.70 -10.81
C GLY A 35 33.39 -11.53 -10.74
N LEU A 36 33.30 -10.72 -11.80
CA LEU A 36 32.32 -9.64 -11.91
C LEU A 36 30.88 -10.15 -11.96
N ALA A 37 30.62 -11.27 -12.65
CA ALA A 37 29.29 -11.86 -12.72
C ALA A 37 28.83 -12.38 -11.36
N GLU A 38 29.71 -13.06 -10.63
CA GLU A 38 29.45 -13.53 -9.26
C GLU A 38 29.27 -12.36 -8.29
N PHE A 39 30.12 -11.33 -8.39
CA PHE A 39 29.99 -10.11 -7.59
C PHE A 39 28.66 -9.38 -7.86
N LYS A 40 28.27 -9.27 -9.14
CA LYS A 40 26.98 -8.68 -9.52
C LYS A 40 25.83 -9.48 -8.93
N LYS A 41 25.87 -10.82 -9.04
CA LYS A 41 24.84 -11.69 -8.48
C LYS A 41 24.72 -11.52 -6.97
N ALA A 42 25.84 -11.55 -6.25
CA ALA A 42 25.86 -11.33 -4.80
C ALA A 42 25.31 -9.94 -4.42
N THR A 43 25.64 -8.92 -5.20
CA THR A 43 25.12 -7.55 -5.00
C THR A 43 23.62 -7.47 -5.25
N ASP A 44 23.11 -8.15 -6.29
CA ASP A 44 21.70 -8.17 -6.62
C ASP A 44 20.89 -8.94 -5.55
N ASP A 45 21.40 -10.08 -5.07
CA ASP A 45 20.80 -10.86 -3.98
C ASP A 45 20.75 -10.05 -2.67
N PHE A 46 21.83 -9.30 -2.37
CA PHE A 46 21.87 -8.40 -1.21
C PHE A 46 20.84 -7.28 -1.31
N LYS A 47 20.75 -6.60 -2.46
CA LYS A 47 19.73 -5.57 -2.70
C LYS A 47 18.32 -6.12 -2.52
N GLN A 48 18.04 -7.29 -3.09
CA GLN A 48 16.72 -7.91 -2.99
C GLN A 48 16.33 -8.23 -1.53
N THR A 49 17.31 -8.63 -0.71
CA THR A 49 17.09 -8.89 0.72
C THR A 49 16.75 -7.59 1.46
N ILE A 50 17.54 -6.53 1.25
CA ILE A 50 17.32 -5.22 1.88
C ILE A 50 15.99 -4.60 1.42
N ASP A 51 15.65 -4.69 0.14
CA ASP A 51 14.40 -4.18 -0.41
C ASP A 51 13.19 -4.94 0.16
N ALA A 52 13.31 -6.26 0.36
CA ALA A 52 12.25 -7.08 0.96
C ALA A 52 12.01 -6.73 2.44
N GLU A 53 13.07 -6.47 3.21
CA GLU A 53 12.97 -6.02 4.61
C GLU A 53 12.37 -4.62 4.73
N THR A 54 12.80 -3.70 3.85
CA THR A 54 12.30 -2.33 3.81
C THR A 54 10.82 -2.29 3.45
N ARG A 55 10.43 -3.00 2.38
CA ARG A 55 9.03 -3.08 1.94
C ARG A 55 8.11 -3.70 2.98
N SER A 56 8.58 -4.72 3.70
CA SER A 56 7.82 -5.35 4.79
C SER A 56 7.57 -4.41 5.97
N THR A 57 8.49 -3.48 6.20
CA THR A 57 8.38 -2.47 7.25
C THR A 57 7.41 -1.36 6.83
N GLU A 58 7.51 -0.90 5.58
CA GLU A 58 6.61 0.10 5.00
C GLU A 58 5.15 -0.38 4.93
N GLU A 59 4.90 -1.64 4.53
CA GLU A 59 3.54 -2.21 4.49
C GLU A 59 2.92 -2.29 5.89
N LYS A 60 3.69 -2.69 6.91
CA LYS A 60 3.22 -2.72 8.31
C LYS A 60 2.90 -1.33 8.84
N GLU A 61 3.74 -0.34 8.52
CA GLU A 61 3.52 1.05 8.93
C GLU A 61 2.27 1.65 8.27
N HIS A 62 2.04 1.34 6.99
CA HIS A 62 0.85 1.80 6.27
C HIS A 62 -0.45 1.20 6.83
N LEU A 63 -0.44 -0.10 7.15
CA LEU A 63 -1.59 -0.78 7.76
C LEU A 63 -1.88 -0.23 9.16
N ALA A 64 -0.85 0.07 9.95
CA ALA A 64 -1.00 0.69 11.27
C ALA A 64 -1.61 2.10 11.18
N LYS A 65 -1.15 2.93 10.23
CA LYS A 65 -1.70 4.27 9.99
C LYS A 65 -3.15 4.23 9.52
N LEU A 66 -3.52 3.27 8.66
CA LEU A 66 -4.90 3.07 8.23
C LEU A 66 -5.81 2.63 9.39
N ALA A 67 -5.32 1.79 10.30
CA ALA A 67 -6.05 1.37 11.49
C ALA A 67 -6.25 2.53 12.48
N GLU A 68 -5.22 3.33 12.75
CA GLU A 68 -5.33 4.53 13.58
C GLU A 68 -6.27 5.57 12.98
N ALA A 69 -6.21 5.79 11.66
CA ALA A 69 -7.10 6.73 10.98
C ALA A 69 -8.57 6.28 11.06
N LYS A 70 -8.85 4.98 10.90
CA LYS A 70 -10.19 4.43 11.11
C LYS A 70 -10.66 4.58 12.56
N ALA A 71 -9.81 4.26 13.53
CA ALA A 71 -10.14 4.37 14.94
C ALA A 71 -10.45 5.82 15.36
N LYS A 72 -9.69 6.80 14.86
CA LYS A 72 -9.98 8.22 15.09
C LYS A 72 -11.29 8.66 14.45
N ALA A 73 -11.55 8.27 13.20
CA ALA A 73 -12.79 8.60 12.51
C ALA A 73 -14.04 8.00 13.19
N GLU A 74 -13.92 6.80 13.76
CA GLU A 74 -15.00 6.15 14.51
C GLU A 74 -15.22 6.82 15.88
N ALA A 75 -14.15 7.23 16.56
CA ALA A 75 -14.23 7.99 17.80
C ALA A 75 -14.88 9.38 17.60
N GLU A 76 -14.53 10.10 16.53
CA GLU A 76 -15.16 11.38 16.17
C GLU A 76 -16.65 11.21 15.86
N ARG A 77 -17.04 10.15 15.16
CA ARG A 77 -18.46 9.86 14.85
C ARG A 77 -19.29 9.53 16.08
N LEU A 78 -18.71 8.85 17.06
CA LEU A 78 -19.38 8.57 18.33
C LEU A 78 -19.51 9.84 19.18
N GLN A 79 -18.49 10.69 19.19
CA GLN A 79 -18.55 12.00 19.84
C GLN A 79 -19.60 12.90 19.19
N GLU A 80 -19.70 12.92 17.87
CA GLU A 80 -20.71 13.70 17.14
C GLU A 80 -22.13 13.17 17.39
N ALA A 81 -22.31 11.85 17.49
CA ALA A 81 -23.59 11.24 17.86
C ALA A 81 -24.00 11.51 19.33
N GLU A 82 -23.03 11.57 20.24
CA GLU A 82 -23.24 11.92 21.64
C GLU A 82 -23.54 13.42 21.81
N GLU A 83 -22.86 14.28 21.06
CA GLU A 83 -23.10 15.72 21.04
C GLU A 83 -24.47 16.06 20.42
N LEU A 84 -24.92 15.32 19.38
CA LEU A 84 -26.28 15.43 18.84
C LEU A 84 -27.33 14.98 19.85
N ARG A 85 -27.08 13.91 20.60
CA ARG A 85 -27.96 13.47 21.70
C ARG A 85 -28.10 14.56 22.78
N LEU A 86 -27.00 15.21 23.15
CA LEU A 86 -27.01 16.31 24.13
C LEU A 86 -27.79 17.53 23.62
N LYS A 87 -27.74 17.83 22.31
CA LYS A 87 -28.54 18.89 21.67
C LYS A 87 -30.04 18.55 21.57
N VAL A 88 -30.39 17.26 21.51
CA VAL A 88 -31.79 16.81 21.46
C VAL A 88 -32.42 16.71 22.85
N GLU A 89 -31.67 16.39 23.90
CA GLU A 89 -32.18 16.38 25.28
C GLU A 89 -32.34 17.78 25.92
N GLY A 90 -31.87 18.84 25.26
CA GLY A 90 -32.01 20.23 25.70
C GLY A 90 -33.38 20.89 25.49
N HIS A 91 -34.35 20.20 24.87
CA HIS A 91 -35.76 20.65 24.80
C HIS A 91 -36.67 19.67 25.56
N GLY A 92 -36.49 19.61 26.87
CA GLY A 92 -37.47 19.03 27.77
C GLY A 92 -38.41 20.10 28.34
N ALA A 93 -39.73 19.93 28.12
CA ALA A 93 -40.79 20.17 29.11
C ALA A 93 -42.18 19.79 28.52
N PRO A 94 -43.18 19.42 29.34
CA PRO A 94 -43.22 18.28 30.24
C PRO A 94 -44.53 17.47 30.07
N ALA A 95 -44.62 16.36 30.81
CA ALA A 95 -45.82 15.56 30.96
C ALA A 95 -47.02 16.32 31.54
N GLU A 96 -48.25 16.00 31.09
CA GLU A 96 -49.43 15.84 31.95
C GLU A 96 -50.52 15.03 31.20
N GLY A 97 -51.10 14.04 31.89
CA GLY A 97 -52.03 13.06 31.33
C GLY A 97 -53.52 13.47 31.39
N PRO A 98 -54.43 12.53 31.73
CA PRO A 98 -55.45 12.02 30.81
C PRO A 98 -56.90 12.39 31.19
N LYS A 99 -57.82 12.53 30.21
CA LYS A 99 -59.27 12.37 30.44
C LYS A 99 -60.07 12.08 29.15
N VAL A 100 -60.55 10.84 29.09
CA VAL A 100 -61.84 10.28 28.63
C VAL A 100 -62.83 11.06 27.75
N GLU A 101 -63.54 10.22 26.96
CA GLU A 101 -64.88 10.32 26.34
C GLU A 101 -64.85 10.49 24.82
N ALA A 102 -65.65 9.80 23.99
CA ALA A 102 -66.53 8.62 24.08
C ALA A 102 -67.09 8.40 22.66
N ALA A 103 -67.64 7.21 22.41
CA ALA A 103 -68.57 6.84 21.32
C ALA A 103 -67.95 6.63 19.91
N ALA A 104 -67.79 5.41 19.41
CA ALA A 104 -68.76 4.34 19.11
C ALA A 104 -69.39 4.43 17.71
N ALA A 105 -69.51 3.23 17.13
CA ALA A 105 -70.29 2.81 15.96
C ALA A 105 -69.63 3.00 14.58
N ALA A 106 -69.77 2.10 13.61
CA ALA A 106 -70.19 0.71 13.51
C ALA A 106 -70.08 0.33 12.02
N ALA A 107 -69.76 -0.93 11.72
CA ALA A 107 -70.17 -1.68 10.52
C ALA A 107 -69.74 -1.20 9.12
N ALA A 108 -69.00 -2.03 8.40
CA ALA A 108 -69.52 -2.71 7.20
C ALA A 108 -68.50 -3.66 6.53
N VAL A 109 -68.82 -4.95 6.56
CA VAL A 109 -68.85 -5.87 5.39
C VAL A 109 -67.50 -6.32 4.80
N GLU A 110 -66.99 -7.44 5.35
CA GLU A 110 -66.51 -8.61 4.59
C GLU A 110 -67.64 -9.18 3.69
N PRO A 111 -67.43 -10.14 2.74
CA PRO A 111 -66.20 -10.75 2.20
C PRO A 111 -66.27 -11.06 0.67
N GLU A 112 -65.18 -11.65 0.16
CA GLU A 112 -65.05 -12.63 -0.97
C GLU A 112 -63.85 -12.26 -1.85
N LYS A 113 -62.98 -13.14 -2.34
CA LYS A 113 -62.72 -14.59 -2.21
C LYS A 113 -61.56 -14.83 -3.18
N LYS A 114 -60.48 -15.54 -2.78
CA LYS A 114 -59.91 -16.69 -3.51
C LYS A 114 -58.62 -17.20 -2.82
N PRO A 115 -58.60 -18.43 -2.29
CA PRO A 115 -57.36 -19.12 -1.96
C PRO A 115 -56.75 -19.77 -3.21
N ALA A 116 -55.41 -19.86 -3.22
CA ALA A 116 -54.64 -20.74 -4.11
C ALA A 116 -54.46 -22.12 -3.44
#